data_AF-A0A9P7A399-F1
#
_entry.id   AF-A0A9P7A399-F1
#
_cell.length_a   1.000
_cell.length_b   1.000
_cell.length_c   1.000
_cell.angle_alpha   90.00
_cell.angle_beta   90.00
_cell.angle_gamma   90.00
#
_symmetry.space_group_name_H-M   'P 1'
#
loop_
_entity.id
_entity.type
_entity.pdbx_description
1 polymer ?
#
loop_
_entity_poly.entity_id
_entity_poly.type
_entity_poly.pdbx_seq_one_letter_code
_entity_poly.pdbx_strand_id
1 'polypeptide(L)'
;ESRKENLFYPFASKGEWEVGDFLLRSSLSMTAIDEFLKLPMIQKLCLSFSNARELRSQAEMLPSGPNWKCQVIPSAYPTKYPIRLFWRDPIKCLESLFSNPLFHDKLDFVPRRMYKTAVHLLQVYSEWLTGDAAWEMQTQFPRGATVLGTMLSSNKTNITTMMGARIAHPLLLGLANIRMRTRTKLSSKAFLLTALLPIPKYLHP
;
A
#
# COMPACT_ATOMS: atom_id res chain seq x y z
N GLU A 1 6.80 -19.99 -8.18
CA GLU A 1 7.97 -20.54 -7.47
C GLU A 1 9.18 -19.62 -7.52
N SER A 2 9.46 -18.96 -8.65
CA SER A 2 10.63 -18.06 -8.83
C SER A 2 10.74 -16.88 -7.84
N ARG A 3 9.63 -16.36 -7.29
CA ARG A 3 9.66 -15.30 -6.27
C ARG A 3 10.15 -15.74 -4.89
N LYS A 4 10.19 -17.04 -4.61
CA LYS A 4 10.75 -17.57 -3.36
C LYS A 4 12.28 -17.41 -3.33
N GLU A 5 12.91 -17.53 -4.49
CA GLU A 5 14.37 -17.43 -4.65
C GLU A 5 14.80 -16.01 -5.03
N ASN A 6 13.97 -15.29 -5.80
CA ASN A 6 14.23 -13.91 -6.20
C ASN A 6 13.01 -13.01 -5.91
N LEU A 7 13.12 -12.19 -4.87
CA LEU A 7 12.09 -11.23 -4.47
C LEU A 7 11.70 -10.22 -5.57
N PHE A 8 12.58 -9.99 -6.54
CA PHE A 8 12.42 -9.01 -7.62
C PHE A 8 11.88 -9.62 -8.93
N TYR A 9 11.62 -10.93 -8.98
CA TYR A 9 11.07 -11.57 -10.17
C TYR A 9 9.77 -10.87 -10.65
N PRO A 10 9.65 -10.52 -11.94
CA PRO A 10 10.37 -11.08 -13.10
C PRO A 10 11.75 -10.48 -13.41
N PHE A 11 12.17 -9.44 -12.71
CA PHE A 11 13.51 -8.88 -12.88
C PHE A 11 14.56 -9.81 -12.26
N ALA A 12 15.74 -9.93 -12.86
CA ALA A 12 16.79 -10.84 -12.41
C ALA A 12 17.43 -10.40 -11.09
N SER A 13 17.38 -9.11 -10.76
CA SER A 13 17.95 -8.59 -9.51
C SER A 13 17.25 -7.33 -9.01
N LYS A 14 17.58 -6.92 -7.77
CA LYS A 14 17.17 -5.63 -7.21
C LYS A 14 17.59 -4.45 -8.09
N GLY A 15 18.85 -4.43 -8.53
CA GLY A 15 19.39 -3.32 -9.32
C GLY A 15 18.68 -3.19 -10.67
N GLU A 16 18.37 -4.33 -11.30
CA GLU A 16 17.58 -4.32 -12.53
C GLU A 16 16.15 -3.82 -12.30
N TRP A 17 15.49 -4.29 -11.22
CA TRP A 17 14.16 -3.79 -10.86
C TRP A 17 14.18 -2.27 -10.59
N GLU A 18 15.22 -1.73 -9.96
CA GLU A 18 15.36 -0.28 -9.72
C GLU A 18 15.43 0.51 -11.05
N VAL A 19 16.15 0.00 -12.06
CA VAL A 19 16.19 0.59 -13.41
C VAL A 19 14.80 0.53 -14.06
N GLY A 20 14.16 -0.65 -14.05
CA GLY A 20 12.84 -0.83 -14.63
C GLY A 20 11.77 0.05 -13.97
N ASP A 21 11.74 0.09 -12.64
CA ASP A 21 10.81 0.88 -11.83
C ASP A 21 11.04 2.39 -12.00
N PHE A 22 12.29 2.83 -12.21
CA PHE A 22 12.58 4.22 -12.58
C PHE A 22 12.01 4.56 -13.96
N LEU A 23 12.31 3.74 -14.98
CA LEU A 23 11.85 3.98 -16.35
C LEU A 23 10.33 3.96 -16.45
N LEU A 24 9.65 3.02 -15.78
CA LEU A 24 8.19 2.91 -15.78
C LEU A 24 7.48 4.08 -15.10
N ARG A 25 8.12 4.68 -14.08
CA ARG A 25 7.57 5.84 -13.37
C ARG A 25 8.01 7.18 -13.94
N SER A 26 8.99 7.17 -14.86
CA SER A 26 9.39 8.35 -15.59
C SER A 26 8.28 8.80 -16.56
N SER A 27 8.28 10.07 -16.94
CA SER A 27 7.40 10.58 -18.00
C SER A 27 7.97 10.36 -19.40
N LEU A 28 8.93 9.44 -19.56
CA LEU A 28 9.55 9.16 -20.85
C LEU A 28 8.57 8.43 -21.78
N SER A 29 8.63 8.79 -23.06
CA SER A 29 7.92 8.04 -24.10
C SER A 29 8.53 6.64 -24.26
N MET A 30 7.79 5.72 -24.87
CA MET A 30 8.34 4.40 -25.22
C MET A 30 9.60 4.52 -26.08
N THR A 31 9.59 5.46 -27.04
CA THR A 31 10.74 5.72 -27.91
C THR A 31 11.96 6.19 -27.14
N ALA A 32 11.79 7.09 -26.18
CA ALA A 32 12.89 7.57 -25.34
C ALA A 32 13.44 6.47 -24.42
N ILE A 33 12.57 5.56 -23.93
CA ILE A 33 13.01 4.38 -23.17
C ILE A 33 13.81 3.44 -24.08
N ASP A 34 13.36 3.18 -25.31
CA ASP A 34 14.08 2.34 -26.27
C ASP A 34 15.46 2.94 -26.62
N GLU A 35 15.53 4.26 -26.81
CA GLU A 35 16.80 4.97 -27.03
C GLU A 35 17.74 4.88 -25.83
N PHE A 36 17.21 5.06 -24.61
CA PHE A 36 17.96 4.87 -23.37
C PHE A 36 18.54 3.45 -23.27
N LEU A 37 17.72 2.43 -23.53
CA LEU A 37 18.16 1.03 -23.44
C LEU A 37 19.24 0.71 -24.47
N LYS A 38 19.26 1.36 -25.63
CA LYS A 38 20.28 1.20 -26.67
C LYS A 38 21.62 1.86 -26.34
N LEU A 39 21.72 2.69 -25.31
CA LEU A 39 22.98 3.34 -24.95
C LEU A 39 24.06 2.28 -24.65
N PRO A 40 25.30 2.42 -25.18
CA PRO A 40 26.35 1.41 -25.02
C PRO A 40 26.68 1.07 -23.56
N MET A 41 26.53 2.05 -22.65
CA MET A 41 26.73 1.83 -21.22
C MET A 41 25.61 0.99 -20.59
N ILE A 42 24.37 1.15 -21.06
CA ILE A 42 23.20 0.41 -20.55
C ILE A 42 23.21 -1.02 -21.08
N GLN A 43 23.62 -1.23 -22.33
CA GLN A 43 23.78 -2.57 -22.93
C GLN A 43 24.77 -3.45 -22.16
N LYS A 44 25.77 -2.87 -21.48
CA LYS A 44 26.70 -3.61 -20.60
C LYS A 44 26.06 -4.15 -19.31
N LEU A 45 24.88 -3.65 -18.92
CA LEU A 45 24.18 -4.10 -17.72
C LEU A 45 23.45 -5.43 -17.93
N CYS A 46 23.35 -5.93 -19.17
CA CYS A 46 22.70 -7.20 -19.51
C CYS A 46 21.29 -7.33 -18.89
N LEU A 47 20.48 -6.27 -19.04
CA LEU A 47 19.08 -6.27 -18.58
C LEU A 47 18.29 -7.36 -19.30
N SER A 48 17.34 -7.97 -18.60
CA SER A 48 16.41 -8.99 -19.11
C SER A 48 15.33 -8.45 -20.05
N PHE A 49 15.31 -7.13 -20.28
CA PHE A 49 14.44 -6.44 -21.23
C PHE A 49 15.27 -5.53 -22.14
N SER A 50 14.97 -5.56 -23.44
CA SER A 50 15.70 -4.84 -24.48
C SER A 50 14.99 -3.58 -24.97
N ASN A 51 13.69 -3.47 -24.68
CA ASN A 51 12.83 -2.37 -25.12
C ASN A 51 11.70 -2.09 -24.12
N ALA A 52 11.02 -0.95 -24.30
CA ALA A 52 9.93 -0.47 -23.46
C ALA A 52 8.74 -1.43 -23.42
N ARG A 53 8.49 -2.18 -24.50
CA ARG A 53 7.39 -3.15 -24.56
C ARG A 53 7.69 -4.36 -23.66
N GLU A 54 8.90 -4.91 -23.74
CA GLU A 54 9.35 -6.00 -22.88
C GLU A 54 9.36 -5.58 -21.40
N LEU A 55 9.87 -4.38 -21.10
CA LEU A 55 9.83 -3.84 -19.74
C LEU A 55 8.41 -3.77 -19.18
N ARG A 56 7.44 -3.29 -19.99
CA ARG A 56 6.02 -3.25 -19.60
C ARG A 56 5.42 -4.63 -19.45
N SER A 57 5.73 -5.56 -20.35
CA SER A 57 5.26 -6.94 -20.26
C SER A 57 5.75 -7.62 -18.98
N GLN A 58 7.01 -7.39 -18.59
CA GLN A 58 7.51 -7.82 -17.29
C GLN A 58 6.77 -7.15 -16.13
N ALA A 59 6.54 -5.83 -16.19
CA ALA A 59 5.78 -5.13 -15.17
C ALA A 59 4.36 -5.70 -14.99
N GLU A 60 3.71 -6.14 -16.08
CA GLU A 60 2.39 -6.77 -16.05
C GLU A 60 2.39 -8.16 -15.39
N MET A 61 3.54 -8.82 -15.27
CA MET A 61 3.69 -10.08 -14.50
C MET A 61 3.81 -9.83 -12.99
N LEU A 62 3.95 -8.57 -12.55
CA LEU A 62 3.90 -8.23 -11.14
C LEU A 62 2.50 -8.51 -10.56
N PRO A 63 2.39 -8.88 -9.28
CA PRO A 63 1.10 -9.18 -8.71
C PRO A 63 0.27 -7.89 -8.70
N SER A 64 -0.92 -7.95 -9.31
CA SER A 64 -1.83 -6.80 -9.32
C SER A 64 -2.19 -6.40 -7.90
N GLY A 65 -2.18 -5.09 -7.65
CA GLY A 65 -2.67 -4.53 -6.40
C GLY A 65 -4.20 -4.64 -6.27
N PRO A 66 -4.75 -4.21 -5.12
CA PRO A 66 -6.20 -4.13 -4.93
C PRO A 66 -6.82 -3.19 -5.97
N ASN A 67 -7.80 -3.70 -6.72
CA ASN A 67 -8.46 -2.96 -7.80
C ASN A 67 -9.43 -1.90 -7.26
N TRP A 68 -9.53 -0.78 -7.98
CA TRP A 68 -10.53 0.24 -7.74
C TRP A 68 -11.91 -0.21 -8.21
N LYS A 69 -12.90 0.05 -7.38
CA LYS A 69 -14.33 -0.11 -7.63
C LYS A 69 -15.00 1.27 -7.52
N CYS A 70 -16.06 1.47 -8.29
CA CYS A 70 -16.89 2.67 -8.22
C CYS A 70 -18.33 2.24 -7.98
N GLN A 71 -18.99 2.84 -7.00
CA GLN A 71 -20.42 2.67 -6.78
C GLN A 71 -21.11 4.03 -6.64
N VAL A 72 -22.34 4.12 -7.15
CA VAL A 72 -23.19 5.28 -6.92
C VAL A 72 -23.93 5.06 -5.61
N ILE A 73 -23.82 5.99 -4.67
CA ILE A 73 -24.52 5.95 -3.40
C ILE A 73 -25.88 6.65 -3.58
N PRO A 74 -27.01 5.99 -3.24
CA PRO A 74 -28.31 6.63 -3.28
C PRO A 74 -28.38 7.75 -2.24
N SER A 75 -29.03 8.85 -2.61
CA SER A 75 -29.27 9.99 -1.72
C SER A 75 -30.77 10.17 -1.53
N ALA A 76 -31.21 10.39 -0.30
CA ALA A 76 -32.59 10.78 -0.01
C ALA A 76 -32.93 12.18 -0.55
N TYR A 77 -31.91 13.01 -0.79
CA TYR A 77 -32.05 14.39 -1.26
C TYR A 77 -31.44 14.59 -2.65
N PRO A 78 -32.03 15.46 -3.49
CA PRO A 78 -31.47 15.78 -4.80
C PRO A 78 -30.05 16.35 -4.72
N THR A 79 -29.14 15.74 -5.46
CA THR A 79 -27.73 16.17 -5.56
C THR A 79 -27.43 16.71 -6.96
N LYS A 80 -26.54 17.71 -7.05
CA LYS A 80 -26.11 18.31 -8.32
C LYS A 80 -25.48 17.30 -9.27
N TYR A 81 -24.78 16.29 -8.72
CA TYR A 81 -24.19 15.18 -9.45
C TYR A 81 -24.37 13.88 -8.66
N PRO A 82 -24.40 12.70 -9.32
CA PRO A 82 -24.44 11.42 -8.62
C PRO A 82 -23.30 11.28 -7.62
N ILE A 83 -23.62 10.87 -6.38
CA ILE A 83 -22.62 10.60 -5.34
C ILE A 83 -21.86 9.33 -5.73
N ARG A 84 -20.60 9.46 -6.15
CA ARG A 84 -19.75 8.32 -6.52
C ARG A 84 -18.73 8.03 -5.43
N LEU A 85 -18.77 6.83 -4.87
CA LEU A 85 -17.73 6.30 -4.00
C LEU A 85 -16.74 5.48 -4.82
N PHE A 86 -15.48 5.88 -4.76
CA PHE A 86 -14.38 5.07 -5.25
C PHE A 86 -13.73 4.34 -4.07
N TRP A 87 -13.58 3.02 -4.17
CA TRP A 87 -13.06 2.21 -3.08
C TRP A 87 -12.30 0.98 -3.59
N ARG A 88 -11.46 0.42 -2.73
CA ARG A 88 -10.75 -0.85 -2.94
C ARG A 88 -11.19 -1.81 -1.85
N ASP A 89 -11.19 -3.10 -2.16
CA ASP A 89 -11.51 -4.13 -1.17
C ASP A 89 -10.52 -4.05 0.02
N PRO A 90 -10.99 -3.76 1.24
CA PRO A 90 -10.11 -3.56 2.38
C PRO A 90 -9.36 -4.84 2.77
N ILE A 91 -9.94 -6.02 2.54
CA ILE A 91 -9.26 -7.29 2.80
C ILE A 91 -8.12 -7.48 1.81
N LYS A 92 -8.36 -7.19 0.52
CA LYS A 92 -7.29 -7.21 -0.49
C LYS A 92 -6.18 -6.19 -0.19
N CYS A 93 -6.53 -5.01 0.34
CA CYS A 93 -5.55 -4.03 0.82
C CYS A 93 -4.70 -4.57 1.97
N LEU A 94 -5.33 -5.22 2.96
CA LEU A 94 -4.61 -5.84 4.07
C LEU A 94 -3.72 -6.99 3.60
N GLU A 95 -4.23 -7.88 2.75
CA GLU A 95 -3.45 -8.96 2.13
C GLU A 95 -2.23 -8.41 1.36
N SER A 96 -2.41 -7.31 0.63
CA SER A 96 -1.33 -6.64 -0.11
C SER A 96 -0.26 -6.05 0.81
N LEU A 97 -0.65 -5.44 1.92
CA LEU A 97 0.30 -4.97 2.94
C LEU A 97 1.00 -6.14 3.63
N PHE A 98 0.25 -7.15 4.03
CA PHE A 98 0.76 -8.32 4.74
C PHE A 98 1.75 -9.12 3.89
N SER A 99 1.45 -9.30 2.60
CA SER A 99 2.27 -10.08 1.67
C SER A 99 3.44 -9.28 1.06
N ASN A 100 3.62 -8.03 1.45
CA ASN A 100 4.68 -7.18 0.90
C ASN A 100 6.05 -7.62 1.44
N PRO A 101 6.98 -8.09 0.58
CA PRO A 101 8.29 -8.56 1.03
C PRO A 101 9.11 -7.50 1.77
N LEU A 102 8.88 -6.21 1.49
CA LEU A 102 9.56 -5.11 2.16
C LEU A 102 9.24 -4.99 3.65
N PHE A 103 8.19 -5.68 4.13
CA PHE A 103 7.78 -5.72 5.53
C PHE A 103 8.10 -7.04 6.23
N HIS A 104 8.70 -8.02 5.54
CA HIS A 104 8.95 -9.37 6.07
C HIS A 104 9.61 -9.36 7.46
N ASP A 105 10.64 -8.53 7.67
CA ASP A 105 11.39 -8.39 8.92
C ASP A 105 10.85 -7.30 9.88
N LYS A 106 9.73 -6.67 9.51
CA LYS A 106 9.15 -5.48 10.17
C LYS A 106 7.73 -5.72 10.68
N LEU A 107 7.23 -6.95 10.54
CA LEU A 107 5.95 -7.38 11.07
C LEU A 107 6.15 -8.07 12.43
N ASP A 108 5.30 -7.72 13.39
CA ASP A 108 5.16 -8.45 14.64
C ASP A 108 3.85 -9.26 14.61
N PHE A 109 3.88 -10.51 15.10
CA PHE A 109 2.74 -11.45 15.04
C PHE A 109 2.23 -11.90 16.41
N VAL A 110 2.98 -11.60 17.47
CA VAL A 110 2.68 -12.12 18.81
C VAL A 110 2.50 -10.95 19.76
N PRO A 111 1.34 -10.81 20.41
CA PRO A 111 1.17 -9.89 21.52
C PRO A 111 2.21 -10.13 22.60
N ARG A 112 2.75 -9.06 23.17
CA ARG A 112 3.79 -9.13 24.21
C ARG A 112 3.60 -8.01 25.23
N ARG A 113 3.53 -8.36 26.51
CA ARG A 113 3.57 -7.35 27.57
C ARG A 113 5.02 -6.96 27.82
N MET A 114 5.30 -5.67 27.69
CA MET A 114 6.62 -5.10 27.95
C MET A 114 6.55 -4.30 29.24
N TYR A 115 7.53 -4.46 30.14
CA TYR A 115 7.57 -3.74 31.41
C TYR A 115 8.90 -3.00 31.56
N LYS A 116 8.89 -1.85 32.25
CA LYS A 116 10.14 -1.09 32.49
C LYS A 116 11.10 -1.78 33.46
N THR A 117 10.58 -2.63 34.33
CA THR A 117 11.34 -3.27 35.41
C THR A 117 10.95 -4.74 35.55
N ALA A 118 11.82 -5.56 36.13
CA ALA A 118 11.58 -6.99 36.35
C ALA A 118 10.39 -7.27 37.29
N VAL A 119 10.03 -6.30 38.15
CA VAL A 119 8.86 -6.38 39.04
C VAL A 119 7.52 -6.11 38.33
N HIS A 120 7.54 -5.84 37.02
CA HIS A 120 6.33 -5.68 36.18
C HIS A 120 5.32 -4.62 36.66
N LEU A 121 5.79 -3.59 37.37
CA LEU A 121 4.91 -2.54 37.93
C LEU A 121 4.39 -1.54 36.88
N LEU A 122 5.13 -1.34 35.78
CA LEU A 122 4.78 -0.35 34.76
C LEU A 122 4.94 -0.95 33.37
N GLN A 123 3.80 -1.22 32.73
CA GLN A 123 3.72 -1.70 31.35
C GLN A 123 4.00 -0.58 30.36
N VAL A 124 4.74 -0.90 29.30
CA VAL A 124 5.13 0.00 28.23
C VAL A 124 4.30 -0.32 27.00
N TYR A 125 3.56 0.67 26.52
CA TYR A 125 2.73 0.59 25.32
C TYR A 125 3.41 1.32 24.15
N SER A 126 4.27 0.63 23.42
CA SER A 126 5.02 1.21 22.30
C SER A 126 4.52 0.78 20.92
N GLU A 127 3.84 -0.35 20.84
CA GLU A 127 3.30 -0.93 19.60
C GLU A 127 1.89 -1.47 19.84
N TRP A 128 1.12 -1.69 18.78
CA TRP A 128 -0.23 -2.27 18.87
C TRP A 128 -0.25 -3.59 19.68
N LEU A 129 0.70 -4.48 19.38
CA LEU A 129 0.83 -5.78 20.04
C LEU A 129 1.37 -5.71 21.49
N THR A 130 1.74 -4.52 21.98
CA THR A 130 2.05 -4.33 23.42
C THR A 130 0.84 -3.94 24.27
N GLY A 131 -0.29 -3.65 23.62
CA GLY A 131 -1.55 -3.33 24.26
C GLY A 131 -2.29 -4.56 24.79
N ASP A 132 -2.99 -4.38 25.91
CA ASP A 132 -3.79 -5.45 26.50
C ASP A 132 -4.95 -5.86 25.60
N ALA A 133 -5.54 -4.92 24.84
CA ALA A 133 -6.57 -5.22 23.86
C ALA A 133 -6.11 -6.23 22.80
N ALA A 134 -4.87 -6.11 22.29
CA ALA A 134 -4.34 -7.06 21.32
C ALA A 134 -4.12 -8.45 21.94
N TRP A 135 -3.70 -8.48 23.21
CA TRP A 135 -3.55 -9.71 23.97
C TRP A 135 -4.90 -10.41 24.18
N GLU A 136 -5.89 -9.69 24.69
CA GLU A 136 -7.25 -10.18 24.93
C GLU A 136 -7.90 -10.69 23.65
N MET A 137 -7.78 -9.95 22.54
CA MET A 137 -8.27 -10.41 21.24
C MET A 137 -7.57 -11.70 20.82
N GLN A 138 -6.24 -11.78 20.93
CA GLN A 138 -5.47 -12.96 20.50
C GLN A 138 -5.85 -14.23 21.27
N THR A 139 -6.21 -14.12 22.55
CA THR A 139 -6.64 -15.27 23.37
C THR A 139 -7.95 -15.92 22.89
N GLN A 140 -8.75 -15.21 22.09
CA GLN A 140 -10.01 -15.72 21.55
C GLN A 140 -9.83 -16.53 20.26
N PHE A 141 -8.62 -16.53 19.67
CA PHE A 141 -8.35 -17.23 18.43
C PHE A 141 -7.61 -18.56 18.65
N PRO A 142 -7.80 -19.56 17.77
CA PRO A 142 -7.13 -20.84 17.88
C PRO A 142 -5.61 -20.72 17.72
N ARG A 143 -4.88 -21.72 18.22
CA ARG A 143 -3.43 -21.82 18.02
C ARG A 143 -3.09 -21.78 16.53
N GLY A 144 -2.08 -20.99 16.19
CA GLY A 144 -1.64 -20.77 14.81
C GLY A 144 -2.27 -19.55 14.12
N ALA A 145 -3.30 -18.93 14.70
CA ALA A 145 -3.85 -17.67 14.21
C ALA A 145 -3.14 -16.46 14.83
N THR A 146 -3.07 -15.34 14.09
CA THR A 146 -2.54 -14.05 14.57
C THR A 146 -3.57 -12.96 14.37
N VAL A 147 -3.71 -12.07 15.36
CA VAL A 147 -4.50 -10.85 15.21
C VAL A 147 -3.76 -9.86 14.31
N LEU A 148 -4.47 -9.34 13.30
CA LEU A 148 -4.01 -8.27 12.43
C LEU A 148 -4.72 -6.98 12.80
N GLY A 149 -4.02 -6.08 13.50
CA GLY A 149 -4.55 -4.77 13.80
C GLY A 149 -4.67 -3.92 12.53
N THR A 150 -5.82 -3.28 12.34
CA THR A 150 -6.09 -2.43 11.17
C THR A 150 -6.27 -0.99 11.63
N MET A 151 -5.55 -0.07 11.00
CA MET A 151 -5.70 1.37 11.24
C MET A 151 -6.36 2.02 10.04
N LEU A 152 -7.33 2.88 10.32
CA LEU A 152 -7.98 3.72 9.34
C LEU A 152 -7.70 5.19 9.67
N SER A 153 -7.37 5.97 8.65
CA SER A 153 -7.17 7.41 8.79
C SER A 153 -7.87 8.13 7.64
N SER A 154 -8.53 9.24 7.95
CA SER A 154 -9.25 10.03 6.96
C SER A 154 -9.09 11.52 7.24
N ASN A 155 -8.79 12.29 6.20
CA ASN A 155 -8.71 13.75 6.24
C ASN A 155 -9.35 14.29 4.97
N LYS A 156 -9.96 15.49 5.03
CA LYS A 156 -10.42 16.21 3.84
C LYS A 156 -9.20 16.62 3.00
N THR A 157 -9.23 16.34 1.70
CA THR A 157 -8.13 16.71 0.80
C THR A 157 -8.67 17.20 -0.54
N ASN A 158 -8.09 18.28 -1.05
CA ASN A 158 -8.34 18.75 -2.41
C ASN A 158 -7.57 17.84 -3.38
N ILE A 159 -8.29 17.09 -4.21
CA ILE A 159 -7.69 16.13 -5.16
C ILE A 159 -7.15 16.88 -6.39
N THR A 160 -7.84 17.94 -6.83
CA THR A 160 -7.41 18.76 -7.95
C THR A 160 -7.52 20.25 -7.62
N THR A 161 -6.41 20.98 -7.71
CA THR A 161 -6.38 22.42 -7.45
C THR A 161 -6.74 23.26 -8.69
N MET A 162 -6.49 22.75 -9.90
CA MET A 162 -6.67 23.54 -11.15
C MET A 162 -7.77 23.05 -12.10
N MET A 163 -8.19 21.78 -12.03
CA MET A 163 -9.23 21.22 -12.92
C MET A 163 -10.41 20.69 -12.12
N GLY A 164 -11.26 21.60 -11.64
CA GLY A 164 -12.61 21.27 -11.14
C GLY A 164 -12.78 21.11 -9.63
N ALA A 165 -11.81 21.54 -8.81
CA ALA A 165 -11.91 21.63 -7.34
C ALA A 165 -12.60 20.42 -6.70
N ARG A 166 -12.18 19.20 -7.07
CA ARG A 166 -12.77 17.98 -6.49
C ARG A 166 -12.18 17.76 -5.11
N ILE A 167 -13.07 17.68 -4.12
CA ILE A 167 -12.72 17.44 -2.73
C ILE A 167 -13.29 16.08 -2.34
N ALA A 168 -12.47 15.27 -1.69
CA ALA A 168 -12.91 14.03 -1.07
C ALA A 168 -12.23 13.89 0.29
N HIS A 169 -12.71 12.95 1.09
CA HIS A 169 -11.95 12.45 2.23
C HIS A 169 -11.26 11.14 1.82
N PRO A 170 -9.96 11.15 1.46
CA PRO A 170 -9.18 9.94 1.32
C PRO A 170 -9.21 9.11 2.61
N LEU A 171 -9.61 7.86 2.51
CA LEU A 171 -9.51 6.85 3.57
C LEU A 171 -8.23 6.04 3.34
N LEU A 172 -7.25 6.21 4.22
CA LEU A 172 -6.02 5.43 4.26
C LEU A 172 -6.22 4.23 5.19
N LEU A 173 -5.73 3.07 4.77
CA LEU A 173 -5.71 1.83 5.54
C LEU A 173 -4.26 1.39 5.76
N GLY A 174 -3.93 0.99 6.99
CA GLY A 174 -2.61 0.48 7.33
C GLY A 174 -2.70 -0.72 8.28
N LEU A 175 -1.64 -1.51 8.33
CA LEU A 175 -1.53 -2.67 9.22
C LEU A 175 -0.75 -2.30 10.48
N ALA A 176 -1.36 -2.44 11.65
CA ALA A 176 -0.78 -2.06 12.95
C ALA A 176 0.35 -3.00 13.38
N ASN A 177 0.40 -4.21 12.81
CA ASN A 177 1.46 -5.18 12.98
C ASN A 177 2.77 -4.75 12.32
N ILE A 178 2.75 -3.78 11.40
CA ILE A 178 3.98 -3.16 10.89
C ILE A 178 4.52 -2.23 11.97
N ARG A 179 5.74 -2.53 12.44
CA ARG A 179 6.45 -1.77 13.49
C ARG A 179 6.35 -0.27 13.25
N MET A 180 6.08 0.49 14.31
CA MET A 180 5.84 1.93 14.27
C MET A 180 6.94 2.67 13.50
N ARG A 181 8.21 2.37 13.76
CA ARG A 181 9.36 3.02 13.07
C ARG A 181 9.34 2.86 11.55
N THR A 182 8.80 1.76 11.04
CA THR A 182 8.61 1.56 9.60
C THR A 182 7.40 2.34 9.14
N ARG A 183 6.28 2.17 9.84
CA ARG A 183 4.98 2.75 9.50
C ARG A 183 4.96 4.28 9.47
N THR A 184 5.72 4.95 10.33
CA THR A 184 5.80 6.42 10.38
C THR A 184 6.67 7.02 9.28
N LYS A 185 7.46 6.23 8.56
CA LYS A 185 8.23 6.72 7.40
C LYS A 185 7.30 6.87 6.21
N LEU A 186 7.18 8.10 5.68
CA LEU A 186 6.37 8.37 4.50
C LEU A 186 6.78 7.50 3.29
N SER A 187 8.08 7.25 3.13
CA SER A 187 8.64 6.42 2.06
C SER A 187 8.35 4.92 2.20
N SER A 188 7.88 4.45 3.36
CA SER A 188 7.62 3.02 3.60
C SER A 188 6.40 2.50 2.85
N LYS A 189 5.50 3.39 2.41
CA LYS A 189 4.20 3.02 1.81
C LYS A 189 3.39 2.05 2.69
N ALA A 190 3.50 2.17 4.02
CA ALA A 190 2.78 1.33 4.98
C ALA A 190 1.26 1.62 5.08
N PHE A 191 0.79 2.65 4.35
CA PHE A 191 -0.62 3.01 4.23
C PHE A 191 -1.06 2.98 2.77
N LEU A 192 -2.24 2.40 2.52
CA LEU A 192 -2.88 2.31 1.22
C LEU A 192 -4.16 3.15 1.18
N LEU A 193 -4.32 3.99 0.15
CA LEU A 193 -5.55 4.74 -0.11
C LEU A 193 -6.72 3.81 -0.46
N THR A 194 -7.54 3.43 0.50
CA THR A 194 -8.57 2.40 0.35
C THR A 194 -9.89 2.96 -0.17
N ALA A 195 -10.21 4.23 0.10
CA ALA A 195 -11.38 4.86 -0.51
C ALA A 195 -11.19 6.37 -0.71
N LEU A 196 -11.99 6.95 -1.60
CA LEU A 196 -12.21 8.38 -1.72
C LEU A 196 -13.66 8.64 -1.34
N LEU A 197 -13.89 9.00 -0.07
CA LEU A 197 -15.23 9.28 0.42
C LEU A 197 -15.74 10.58 -0.23
N PRO A 198 -16.88 10.54 -0.94
CA PRO A 198 -17.37 11.69 -1.65
C PRO A 198 -17.87 12.76 -0.68
N ILE A 199 -17.76 14.02 -1.09
CA ILE A 199 -18.44 15.14 -0.44
C ILE A 199 -19.62 15.53 -1.35
N PRO A 200 -20.85 15.13 -1.00
CA PRO A 200 -22.02 15.42 -1.82
C PRO A 200 -22.25 16.92 -1.95
N LYS A 201 -22.72 17.34 -3.13
CA LYS A 201 -23.22 18.70 -3.36
C LYS A 201 -24.72 18.61 -3.58
N TYR A 202 -25.49 18.99 -2.58
CA TYR A 202 -26.96 19.01 -2.64
C TYR A 202 -27.45 20.20 -3.47
N LEU A 203 -28.63 20.07 -4.10
CA LEU A 203 -29.24 21.15 -4.88
C LEU A 203 -29.81 22.26 -4.00
N HIS A 204 -30.24 21.91 -2.79
CA HIS A 204 -30.71 22.83 -1.77
C HIS A 204 -29.79 22.69 -0.54
N PRO A 205 -29.47 23.79 0.16
CA PRO A 205 -28.65 23.78 1.37
C PRO A 205 -29.33 23.03 2.53
#